data_AF-A0A9F2WLW9-F1
#
_entry.id   AF-A0A9F2WLW9-F1
#
_cell.length_a   1.000
_cell.length_b   1.000
_cell.length_c   1.000
_cell.angle_alpha   90.00
_cell.angle_beta   90.00
_cell.angle_gamma   90.00
#
_symmetry.space_group_name_H-M   'P 1'
#
loop_
_entity.id
_entity.type
_entity.pdbx_description
1 polymer ?
#
loop_
_entity_poly.entity_id
_entity_poly.type
_entity_poly.pdbx_seq_one_letter_code
_entity_poly.pdbx_strand_id
1 'polypeptide(L)'
;MEVLSGLGLTVLRRNEEGKRSIEGPTLFYMIHCGKALYNNLLWSNWSVEALSQMVVVGNSFRGFEERLLAKVFHENYSYIAKVLEATQEEALPPHPRHLDVFNDTSVHRFPLEKLRDLPQDCWACQQEPVYPEEAQLEIIRNKSR
;
A
#
# COMPACT_ATOMS: atom_id res chain seq x y z
N MET A 1 -19.32 -12.32 4.62
CA MET A 1 -18.28 -13.21 5.17
C MET A 1 -18.42 -14.65 4.69
N GLU A 2 -19.63 -15.16 4.49
CA GLU A 2 -19.86 -16.58 4.15
C GLU A 2 -19.32 -17.02 2.78
N VAL A 3 -19.32 -16.16 1.76
CA VAL A 3 -18.85 -16.53 0.41
C VAL A 3 -17.36 -16.89 0.40
N LEU A 4 -16.48 -16.01 0.87
CA LEU A 4 -15.03 -16.25 0.86
C LEU A 4 -14.64 -17.43 1.75
N SER A 5 -15.25 -17.53 2.94
CA SER A 5 -15.03 -18.68 3.82
C SER A 5 -15.54 -19.99 3.20
N GLY A 6 -16.66 -19.97 2.49
CA GLY A 6 -17.20 -21.12 1.75
C GLY A 6 -16.29 -21.59 0.61
N LEU A 7 -15.46 -20.70 0.06
CA LEU A 7 -14.41 -21.03 -0.92
C LEU A 7 -13.12 -21.57 -0.27
N GLY A 8 -13.11 -21.79 1.06
CA GLY A 8 -11.94 -22.27 1.79
C GLY A 8 -10.89 -21.19 2.07
N LEU A 9 -11.20 -19.91 1.85
CA LEU A 9 -10.30 -18.80 2.15
C LEU A 9 -10.41 -18.40 3.62
N THR A 10 -9.26 -18.10 4.24
CA THR A 10 -9.21 -17.53 5.58
C THR A 10 -9.60 -16.06 5.52
N VAL A 11 -10.75 -15.74 6.12
CA VAL A 11 -11.25 -14.36 6.19
C VAL A 11 -10.89 -13.77 7.55
N LEU A 12 -10.24 -12.59 7.53
CA LEU A 12 -9.92 -11.86 8.75
C LEU A 12 -11.21 -11.45 9.48
N ARG A 13 -11.28 -11.74 10.77
CA ARG A 13 -12.44 -11.42 11.61
C ARG A 13 -12.46 -9.96 12.08
N ARG A 14 -11.28 -9.34 12.12
CA ARG A 14 -11.10 -7.94 12.49
C ARG A 14 -10.70 -7.17 11.25
N ASN A 15 -11.28 -5.99 11.10
CA ASN A 15 -10.80 -5.03 10.11
C ASN A 15 -9.48 -4.44 10.63
N GLU A 16 -8.39 -4.83 9.98
CA GLU A 16 -7.04 -4.35 10.31
C GLU A 16 -6.72 -3.00 9.65
N GLU A 17 -7.66 -2.41 8.89
CA GLU A 17 -7.51 -1.07 8.29
C GLU A 17 -6.26 -0.94 7.39
N GLY A 18 -5.86 -2.04 6.75
CA GLY A 18 -4.68 -2.12 5.90
C GLY A 18 -3.36 -2.36 6.66
N LYS A 19 -3.38 -2.55 7.98
CA LYS A 19 -2.18 -2.65 8.84
C LYS A 19 -1.71 -4.11 9.04
N ARG A 20 -1.84 -4.93 8.00
CA ARG A 20 -1.47 -6.36 8.07
C ARG A 20 0.06 -6.48 8.00
N SER A 21 0.69 -6.93 9.08
CA SER A 21 2.10 -7.29 9.06
C SER A 21 2.33 -8.62 8.35
N ILE A 22 3.48 -8.74 7.68
CA ILE A 22 3.90 -10.00 7.05
C ILE A 22 4.50 -10.98 8.06
N GLU A 23 4.37 -12.26 7.75
CA GLU A 23 5.04 -13.36 8.48
C GLU A 23 6.12 -14.04 7.62
N GLY A 24 6.25 -13.62 6.37
CA GLY A 24 7.17 -14.16 5.36
C GLY A 24 6.91 -13.54 3.98
N PRO A 25 7.49 -14.09 2.90
CA PRO A 25 7.23 -13.62 1.54
C PRO A 25 5.72 -13.56 1.25
N THR A 26 5.19 -12.37 0.99
CA THR A 26 3.75 -12.11 0.94
C THR A 26 3.37 -11.28 -0.27
N LEU A 27 2.34 -11.72 -0.99
CA LEU A 27 1.68 -10.96 -2.05
C LEU A 27 0.42 -10.27 -1.48
N PHE A 28 0.37 -8.95 -1.59
CA PHE A 28 -0.83 -8.17 -1.30
C PHE A 28 -1.55 -7.81 -2.60
N TYR A 29 -2.79 -8.26 -2.73
CA TYR A 29 -3.66 -7.91 -3.86
C TYR A 29 -4.66 -6.84 -3.41
N MET A 30 -4.45 -5.60 -3.83
CA MET A 30 -5.10 -4.39 -3.30
C MET A 30 -5.74 -3.52 -4.39
N ILE A 31 -6.19 -4.13 -5.48
CA ILE A 31 -6.80 -3.40 -6.59
C ILE A 31 -7.93 -2.47 -6.11
N HIS A 32 -7.94 -1.23 -6.60
CA HIS A 32 -8.92 -0.20 -6.25
C HIS A 32 -9.03 0.12 -4.73
N CYS A 33 -8.08 -0.31 -3.90
CA CYS A 33 -7.99 0.14 -2.52
C CYS A 33 -7.67 1.64 -2.45
N GLY A 34 -8.13 2.30 -1.38
CA GLY A 34 -7.74 3.68 -1.09
C GLY A 34 -6.27 3.80 -0.73
N LYS A 35 -5.68 4.98 -1.00
CA LYS A 35 -4.26 5.30 -0.78
C LYS A 35 -3.86 5.15 0.68
N ALA A 36 -4.79 5.48 1.57
CA ALA A 36 -4.57 5.35 3.01
C ALA A 36 -4.30 3.88 3.43
N LEU A 37 -4.89 2.89 2.74
CA LEU A 37 -4.62 1.47 3.01
C LEU A 37 -3.21 1.05 2.57
N TYR A 38 -2.71 1.56 1.45
CA TYR A 38 -1.33 1.31 1.02
C TYR A 38 -0.32 1.92 2.00
N ASN A 39 -0.58 3.15 2.42
CA ASN A 39 0.28 3.85 3.37
C ASN A 39 0.29 3.17 4.75
N ASN A 40 -0.86 2.66 5.22
CA ASN A 40 -0.93 1.83 6.43
C ASN A 40 -0.20 0.50 6.27
N LEU A 41 -0.32 -0.16 5.12
CA LEU A 41 0.37 -1.42 4.85
C LEU A 41 1.89 -1.23 4.91
N LEU A 42 2.40 -0.21 4.23
CA LEU A 42 3.82 0.14 4.25
C LEU A 42 4.28 0.48 5.67
N TRP A 43 3.52 1.31 6.41
CA TRP A 43 3.82 1.63 7.80
C TRP A 43 3.92 0.39 8.70
N SER A 44 2.95 -0.52 8.62
CA SER A 44 2.92 -1.74 9.46
C SER A 44 4.04 -2.74 9.15
N ASN A 45 4.77 -2.53 8.04
CA ASN A 45 5.87 -3.35 7.58
C ASN A 45 7.13 -2.51 7.31
N TRP A 46 7.29 -1.36 7.99
CA TRP A 46 8.33 -0.39 7.65
C TRP A 46 9.74 -0.80 8.12
N SER A 47 10.31 -1.80 7.48
CA SER A 47 11.71 -2.16 7.59
C SER A 47 12.25 -2.65 6.26
N VAL A 48 13.57 -2.57 6.09
CA VAL A 48 14.25 -3.08 4.88
C VAL A 48 13.93 -4.57 4.70
N GLU A 49 14.00 -5.34 5.79
CA GLU A 49 13.75 -6.77 5.79
C GLU A 49 12.31 -7.07 5.34
N ALA A 50 11.32 -6.42 5.96
CA ALA A 50 9.92 -6.72 5.70
C ALA A 50 9.50 -6.28 4.29
N LEU A 51 9.80 -5.04 3.90
CA LEU A 51 9.45 -4.54 2.57
C LEU A 51 10.08 -5.38 1.45
N SER A 52 11.32 -5.86 1.62
CA SER A 52 11.98 -6.71 0.63
C SER A 52 11.29 -8.06 0.36
N GLN A 53 10.42 -8.48 1.28
CA GLN A 53 9.64 -9.73 1.18
C GLN A 53 8.21 -9.50 0.66
N MET A 54 7.85 -8.25 0.35
CA MET A 54 6.51 -7.89 -0.10
C MET A 54 6.45 -7.69 -1.61
N VAL A 55 5.34 -8.14 -2.19
CA VAL A 55 4.90 -7.71 -3.52
C VAL A 55 3.50 -7.15 -3.37
N VAL A 56 3.24 -5.98 -3.96
CA VAL A 56 1.89 -5.39 -3.98
C VAL A 56 1.40 -5.36 -5.42
N VAL A 57 0.18 -5.81 -5.66
CA VAL A 57 -0.53 -5.60 -6.92
C VAL A 57 -1.68 -4.65 -6.62
N GLY A 58 -1.61 -3.45 -7.16
CA GLY A 58 -2.46 -2.36 -6.72
C GLY A 58 -2.39 -1.15 -7.62
N ASN A 59 -2.89 -0.02 -7.13
CA ASN A 59 -2.90 1.23 -7.86
C ASN A 59 -1.49 1.84 -7.91
N SER A 60 -1.15 2.52 -9.01
CA SER A 60 0.14 3.14 -9.22
C SER A 60 0.53 4.14 -8.13
N PHE A 61 1.74 3.99 -7.55
CA PHE A 61 2.27 4.92 -6.55
C PHE A 61 2.74 6.20 -7.23
N ARG A 62 3.36 6.08 -8.42
CA ARG A 62 3.65 7.23 -9.28
C ARG A 62 2.37 7.98 -9.67
N GLY A 63 1.33 7.25 -10.02
CA GLY A 63 0.02 7.83 -10.28
C GLY A 63 -0.57 8.55 -9.06
N PHE A 64 -0.27 8.13 -7.83
CA PHE A 64 -0.67 8.88 -6.63
C PHE A 64 0.09 10.20 -6.47
N GLU A 65 1.41 10.18 -6.70
CA GLU A 65 2.25 11.38 -6.67
C GLU A 65 1.77 12.41 -7.71
N GLU A 66 1.48 11.99 -8.94
CA GLU A 66 1.08 12.87 -10.03
C GLU A 66 -0.31 13.52 -9.83
N ARG A 67 -1.24 12.81 -9.19
CA ARG A 67 -2.64 13.25 -9.03
C ARG A 67 -2.88 14.07 -7.77
N LEU A 68 -1.96 14.08 -6.81
CA LEU A 68 -2.11 14.76 -5.54
C LEU A 68 -1.24 16.02 -5.49
N LEU A 69 -1.68 17.01 -4.71
CA LEU A 69 -0.81 18.14 -4.37
C LEU A 69 0.39 17.61 -3.59
N ALA A 70 1.60 17.98 -4.01
CA ALA A 70 2.85 17.48 -3.41
C ALA A 70 2.86 17.59 -1.88
N LYS A 71 2.40 18.72 -1.33
CA LYS A 71 2.28 18.93 0.11
C LYS A 71 1.38 17.87 0.78
N VAL A 72 0.20 17.64 0.22
CA VAL A 72 -0.77 16.64 0.73
C VAL A 72 -0.19 15.23 0.61
N PHE A 73 0.49 14.92 -0.49
CA PHE A 73 1.11 13.62 -0.70
C PHE A 73 2.19 13.31 0.34
N HIS A 74 3.13 14.24 0.55
CA HIS A 74 4.22 14.06 1.52
C HIS A 74 3.74 14.08 2.97
N GLU A 75 2.73 14.89 3.32
CA GLU A 75 2.22 14.98 4.69
C GLU A 75 1.36 13.76 5.06
N ASN A 76 0.40 13.37 4.21
CA ASN A 76 -0.60 12.36 4.57
C ASN A 76 -0.23 10.95 4.10
N TYR A 77 0.60 10.82 3.06
CA TYR A 77 1.00 9.54 2.46
C TYR A 77 2.52 9.36 2.49
N SER A 78 3.13 9.78 3.60
CA SER A 78 4.58 9.85 3.77
C SER A 78 5.31 8.52 3.56
N TYR A 79 4.70 7.37 3.87
CA TYR A 79 5.32 6.07 3.66
C TYR A 79 5.36 5.69 2.17
N ILE A 80 4.31 6.01 1.42
CA ILE A 80 4.30 5.86 -0.05
C ILE A 80 5.38 6.78 -0.63
N ALA A 81 5.42 8.04 -0.22
CA ALA A 81 6.40 9.01 -0.73
C ALA A 81 7.85 8.60 -0.44
N LYS A 82 8.15 8.11 0.78
CA LYS A 82 9.49 7.68 1.19
C LYS A 82 9.98 6.46 0.42
N VAL A 83 9.10 5.50 0.11
CA VAL A 83 9.48 4.26 -0.57
C VAL A 83 9.45 4.40 -2.10
N LEU A 84 8.91 5.50 -2.64
CA LEU A 84 8.64 5.66 -4.07
C LEU A 84 9.88 5.42 -4.93
N GLU A 85 11.00 6.06 -4.60
CA GLU A 85 12.26 5.89 -5.32
C GLU A 85 12.88 4.49 -5.16
N ALA A 86 12.60 3.84 -4.02
CA ALA A 86 13.01 2.47 -3.78
C ALA A 86 12.06 1.42 -4.38
N THR A 87 10.94 1.85 -4.95
CA THR A 87 9.94 0.96 -5.53
C THR A 87 10.28 0.68 -6.99
N GLN A 88 10.33 -0.60 -7.35
CA GLN A 88 10.23 -1.04 -8.73
C GLN A 88 8.76 -1.25 -9.04
N GLU A 89 8.21 -0.34 -9.85
CA GLU A 89 6.81 -0.36 -10.25
C GLU A 89 6.69 -0.73 -11.74
N GLU A 90 5.90 -1.76 -12.03
CA GLU A 90 5.63 -2.24 -13.39
C GLU A 90 4.13 -2.23 -13.64
N ALA A 91 3.67 -1.37 -14.55
CA ALA A 91 2.26 -1.31 -14.94
C ALA A 91 1.80 -2.63 -15.59
N LEU A 92 0.58 -3.07 -15.26
CA LEU A 92 -0.03 -4.20 -15.96
C LEU A 92 -0.34 -3.82 -17.42
N PRO A 93 -0.28 -4.80 -18.34
CA PRO A 93 -0.65 -4.55 -19.72
C PRO A 93 -2.12 -4.13 -19.82
N PRO A 94 -2.44 -3.16 -20.68
CA PRO A 94 -3.82 -2.73 -20.87
C PRO A 94 -4.68 -3.88 -21.41
N HIS A 95 -5.91 -3.98 -20.94
CA HIS A 95 -6.84 -4.99 -21.47
C HIS A 95 -7.38 -4.55 -22.84
N PRO A 96 -7.35 -5.39 -23.90
CA PRO A 96 -7.66 -4.98 -25.27
C PRO A 96 -9.06 -4.38 -25.49
N ARG A 97 -10.03 -4.75 -24.65
CA ARG A 97 -11.44 -4.30 -24.75
C ARG A 97 -11.86 -3.35 -23.62
N HIS A 98 -11.10 -3.28 -22.54
CA HIS A 98 -11.46 -2.58 -21.31
C HIS A 98 -10.24 -1.79 -20.85
N LEU A 99 -9.95 -0.73 -21.59
CA LEU A 99 -8.72 0.06 -21.42
C LEU A 99 -8.66 0.73 -20.04
N ASP A 100 -9.80 0.91 -19.38
CA ASP A 100 -10.00 1.59 -18.11
C ASP A 100 -9.92 0.67 -16.87
N VAL A 101 -9.95 -0.65 -17.05
CA VAL A 101 -10.04 -1.58 -15.90
C VAL A 101 -8.70 -1.75 -15.18
N PHE A 102 -7.59 -1.73 -15.91
CA PHE A 102 -6.24 -1.92 -15.34
C PHE A 102 -5.28 -0.77 -15.67
N ASN A 103 -5.77 0.36 -16.16
CA ASN A 103 -4.95 1.51 -16.55
C ASN A 103 -4.10 2.10 -15.42
N ASP A 104 -4.54 1.93 -14.18
CA ASP A 104 -3.86 2.41 -12.97
C ASP A 104 -3.29 1.25 -12.15
N THR A 105 -3.30 0.02 -12.66
CA THR A 105 -2.85 -1.15 -11.89
C THR A 105 -1.39 -1.48 -12.19
N SER A 106 -0.59 -1.56 -11.14
CA SER A 106 0.83 -1.86 -11.19
C SER A 106 1.20 -3.00 -10.23
N VAL A 107 2.31 -3.67 -10.54
CA VAL A 107 3.04 -4.56 -9.64
C VAL A 107 4.16 -3.75 -8.99
N HIS A 108 4.18 -3.70 -7.67
CA HIS A 108 5.18 -3.00 -6.87
C HIS A 108 6.06 -4.04 -6.19
N ARG A 109 7.37 -3.87 -6.37
CA ARG A 109 8.41 -4.65 -5.70
C ARG A 109 9.34 -3.67 -4.99
N PHE A 110 9.96 -4.12 -3.91
CA PHE A 110 10.89 -3.31 -3.13
C PHE A 110 12.26 -4.00 -3.10
N PRO A 111 13.10 -3.83 -4.14
CA PRO A 111 14.40 -4.50 -4.20
C PRO A 111 15.29 -4.10 -3.03
N LEU A 112 15.97 -5.08 -2.45
CA LEU A 112 16.77 -4.92 -1.23
C LEU A 112 17.85 -3.85 -1.39
N GLU A 113 18.50 -3.82 -2.55
CA GLU A 113 19.52 -2.84 -2.91
C GLU A 113 18.97 -1.41 -2.87
N LYS A 114 17.80 -1.17 -3.48
CA LYS A 114 17.18 0.15 -3.50
C LYS A 114 16.68 0.59 -2.12
N LEU A 115 16.18 -0.34 -1.31
CA LEU A 115 15.78 -0.06 0.06
C LEU A 115 16.99 0.34 0.93
N ARG A 116 18.15 -0.26 0.72
CA ARG A 116 19.39 0.07 1.44
C ARG A 116 19.99 1.41 1.03
N ASP A 117 19.71 1.86 -0.19
CA ASP A 117 20.13 3.17 -0.69
C ASP A 117 19.30 4.33 -0.09
N LEU A 118 18.15 4.03 0.54
CA LEU A 118 17.38 5.05 1.25
C LEU A 118 18.13 5.57 2.49
N PRO A 119 17.98 6.86 2.83
CA PRO A 119 18.59 7.44 4.03
C PRO A 119 18.24 6.66 5.30
N GLN A 120 19.22 6.40 6.17
CA GLN A 120 19.02 5.57 7.37
C GLN A 120 17.98 6.13 8.33
N ASP A 121 17.86 7.45 8.40
CA ASP A 121 16.86 8.18 9.16
C ASP A 121 15.43 7.97 8.66
N CYS A 122 15.22 7.55 7.40
CA CYS A 122 13.89 7.19 6.89
C CYS A 122 13.29 5.98 7.64
N TRP A 123 14.13 5.12 8.20
CA TRP A 123 13.72 3.94 8.97
C TRP A 123 13.55 4.25 10.47
N ALA A 124 14.08 5.37 10.95
CA ALA A 124 14.03 5.77 12.35
C ALA A 124 12.69 6.44 12.70
N CYS A 125 12.09 6.04 13.83
CA CYS A 125 10.88 6.64 14.43
C CYS A 125 9.62 6.63 13.53
N GLN A 126 8.74 5.66 13.75
CA GLN A 126 7.54 5.44 12.93
C GLN A 126 6.29 5.92 13.66
N GLN A 127 5.77 7.07 13.26
CA GLN A 127 4.45 7.51 13.71
C GLN A 127 3.37 6.86 12.86
N GLU A 128 2.35 6.30 13.51
CA GLU A 128 1.18 5.78 12.82
C GLU A 128 0.53 6.89 11.99
N PRO A 129 0.22 6.65 10.70
CA PRO A 129 -0.42 7.63 9.85
C PRO A 129 -1.73 8.17 10.44
N VAL A 130 -1.87 9.49 10.45
CA VAL A 130 -3.12 10.18 10.80
C VAL A 130 -3.63 10.90 9.57
N TYR A 131 -4.87 10.62 9.19
CA TYR A 131 -5.48 11.14 7.97
C TYR A 131 -6.51 12.23 8.28
N PRO A 132 -6.60 13.31 7.48
CA PRO A 132 -7.71 14.26 7.54
C PRO A 132 -9.02 13.58 7.15
N GLU A 133 -10.16 14.10 7.62
CA GLU A 133 -11.50 13.47 7.46
C GLU A 133 -11.80 13.00 6.03
N GLU A 134 -11.45 13.78 5.02
CA GLU A 134 -11.66 13.45 3.60
C GLU A 134 -10.94 12.15 3.20
N ALA A 135 -9.70 11.97 3.63
CA ALA A 135 -8.91 10.76 3.37
C ALA A 135 -9.35 9.58 4.25
N GLN A 136 -10.07 9.83 5.35
CA GLN A 136 -10.61 8.75 6.19
C GLN A 136 -11.77 8.02 5.50
N LEU A 137 -12.44 8.63 4.52
CA LEU A 137 -13.49 7.98 3.72
C LEU A 137 -12.97 6.76 2.95
N GLU A 138 -11.67 6.71 2.68
CA GLU A 138 -10.99 5.58 2.03
C GLU A 138 -10.78 4.37 2.96
N ILE A 139 -10.95 4.55 4.27
CA ILE A 139 -10.77 3.51 5.28
C ILE A 139 -12.10 3.26 5.98
N ILE A 140 -12.63 2.05 5.85
CA ILE A 140 -13.66 1.58 6.78
C ILE A 140 -13.00 1.49 8.16
N ARG A 141 -13.45 2.29 9.13
CA ARG A 141 -12.89 2.26 10.49
C ARG A 141 -13.64 1.29 11.38
N ASN A 142 -12.93 0.70 12.33
CA ASN A 142 -13.60 0.04 13.44
C ASN A 142 -14.40 1.09 14.22
N LYS A 143 -15.68 0.82 14.49
CA LYS A 143 -16.47 1.70 15.37
C LYS A 143 -15.79 1.73 16.75
N SER A 144 -15.44 2.91 17.23
CA SER A 144 -15.12 3.12 18.64
C SER A 144 -16.31 2.63 19.45
N ARG A 145 -16.09 1.67 20.35
CA ARG A 145 -17.10 1.31 21.35
C ARG A 145 -17.22 2.42 22.37
#